data_AF-A0A4U2DYI2-F1
#
_entry.id   AF-A0A4U2DYI2-F1
#
_cell.length_a   1.000
_cell.length_b   1.000
_cell.length_c   1.000
_cell.angle_alpha   90.00
_cell.angle_beta   90.00
_cell.angle_gamma   90.00
#
_symmetry.space_group_name_H-M   'P 1'
#
loop_
_entity.id
_entity.type
_entity.pdbx_description
1 polymer ?
#
loop_
_entity_poly.entity_id
_entity_poly.type
_entity_poly.pdbx_seq_one_letter_code
_entity_poly.pdbx_strand_id
1 'polypeptide(L)'
;GDAGFSPLNIGSDVTATFGEANFTQEATGGNGGAVTYRSGNENVATVEANGEVTLVGVGSAVITATEAASANFAGQTATYTVTVTQATS
;
A
#
# COMPACT_ATOMS: atom_id res chain seq x y z
N GLY A 1 -27.55 -12.68 2.94
CA GLY A 1 -26.25 -12.45 2.29
C GLY A 1 -26.15 -10.97 2.09
N ASP A 2 -25.19 -10.32 2.72
CA ASP A 2 -25.04 -8.87 2.65
C ASP A 2 -24.55 -8.49 1.25
N ALA A 3 -25.48 -8.03 0.42
CA ALA A 3 -25.18 -7.61 -0.94
C ALA A 3 -24.71 -6.15 -0.90
N GLY A 4 -23.41 -5.92 -0.79
CA GLY A 4 -22.86 -4.56 -0.92
C GLY A 4 -21.45 -4.37 -0.40
N PHE A 5 -20.99 -5.19 0.53
CA PHE A 5 -19.64 -5.03 1.08
C PHE A 5 -18.57 -5.63 0.17
N SER A 6 -17.60 -4.80 -0.23
CA SER A 6 -16.36 -5.19 -0.89
C SER A 6 -15.17 -4.81 -0.01
N PRO A 7 -14.30 -5.77 0.38
CA PRO A 7 -13.15 -5.47 1.21
C PRO A 7 -12.12 -4.62 0.44
N LEU A 8 -11.43 -3.73 1.15
CA LEU A 8 -10.25 -3.06 0.62
C LEU A 8 -9.10 -4.06 0.48
N ASN A 9 -8.52 -4.17 -0.72
CA ASN A 9 -7.41 -5.07 -1.00
C ASN A 9 -6.20 -4.27 -1.52
N ILE A 10 -5.01 -4.47 -0.95
CA ILE A 10 -3.77 -3.80 -1.38
C ILE A 10 -2.72 -4.79 -1.89
N GLY A 11 -3.13 -5.99 -2.29
CA GLY A 11 -2.20 -7.04 -2.73
C GLY A 11 -1.43 -7.69 -1.59
N SER A 12 -0.20 -8.12 -1.90
CA SER A 12 0.67 -8.92 -1.04
C SER A 12 2.00 -8.21 -0.79
N ASP A 13 2.74 -8.68 0.22
CA ASP A 13 4.08 -8.19 0.52
C ASP A 13 5.01 -8.23 -0.71
N VAL A 14 5.87 -7.22 -0.82
CA VAL A 14 6.81 -7.04 -1.93
C VAL A 14 8.23 -7.15 -1.40
N THR A 15 9.06 -7.94 -2.07
CA THR A 15 10.52 -7.91 -1.88
C THR A 15 11.14 -7.35 -3.14
N ALA A 16 11.91 -6.28 -3.01
CA ALA A 16 12.59 -5.61 -4.10
C ALA A 16 14.06 -5.35 -3.74
N THR A 17 14.88 -5.13 -4.76
CA THR A 17 16.29 -4.81 -4.57
C THR A 17 16.50 -3.30 -4.67
N PHE A 18 17.35 -2.74 -3.81
CA PHE A 18 17.68 -1.33 -3.86
C PHE A 18 18.29 -0.96 -5.23
N GLY A 19 17.74 0.09 -5.86
CA GLY A 19 18.13 0.52 -7.21
C GLY A 19 17.26 -0.06 -8.34
N GLU A 20 16.32 -0.96 -8.05
CA GLU A 20 15.27 -1.32 -9.00
C GLU A 20 14.29 -0.17 -9.25
N ALA A 21 13.50 -0.31 -10.31
CA ALA A 21 12.46 0.65 -10.64
C ALA A 21 11.42 0.74 -9.51
N ASN A 22 10.79 1.91 -9.41
CA ASN A 22 9.55 2.08 -8.67
C ASN A 22 8.47 1.11 -9.19
N PHE A 23 7.49 0.84 -8.33
CA PHE A 23 6.35 0.00 -8.69
C PHE A 23 5.06 0.62 -8.17
N THR A 24 3.94 0.30 -8.80
CA THR A 24 2.63 0.74 -8.35
C THR A 24 1.88 -0.43 -7.75
N GLN A 25 1.36 -0.25 -6.54
CA GLN A 25 0.45 -1.19 -5.90
C GLN A 25 -0.77 -0.43 -5.37
N GLU A 26 -1.70 -0.20 -6.27
CA GLU A 26 -2.96 0.49 -5.98
C GLU A 26 -3.93 -0.46 -5.25
N ALA A 27 -4.58 0.06 -4.22
CA ALA A 27 -5.65 -0.61 -3.52
C ALA A 27 -6.89 -0.72 -4.41
N THR A 28 -7.53 -1.88 -4.38
CA THR A 28 -8.73 -2.20 -5.14
C THR A 28 -9.86 -2.63 -4.22
N GLY A 29 -11.08 -2.70 -4.76
CA GLY A 29 -12.27 -2.97 -3.97
C GLY A 29 -12.72 -1.74 -3.21
N GLY A 30 -13.10 -1.93 -1.95
CA GLY A 30 -13.66 -0.87 -1.13
C GLY A 30 -15.13 -0.57 -1.40
N ASN A 31 -15.68 0.34 -0.62
CA ASN A 31 -17.10 0.66 -0.52
C ASN A 31 -17.40 2.16 -0.80
N GLY A 32 -16.62 2.76 -1.69
CA GLY A 32 -16.84 4.10 -2.25
C GLY A 32 -16.25 5.25 -1.43
N GLY A 33 -15.45 4.98 -0.41
CA GLY A 33 -14.67 5.99 0.30
C GLY A 33 -13.41 6.40 -0.47
N ALA A 34 -12.90 7.59 -0.18
CA ALA A 34 -11.61 8.02 -0.73
C ALA A 34 -10.47 7.21 -0.11
N VAL A 35 -9.53 6.75 -0.93
CA VAL A 35 -8.36 5.97 -0.49
C VAL A 35 -7.15 6.90 -0.34
N THR A 36 -6.44 6.75 0.77
CA THR A 36 -5.17 7.43 1.05
C THR A 36 -4.11 6.43 1.44
N TYR A 37 -2.84 6.74 1.16
CA TYR A 37 -1.70 5.88 1.46
C TYR A 37 -0.76 6.54 2.46
N ARG A 38 -0.09 5.72 3.26
CA ARG A 38 0.98 6.15 4.17
C ARG A 38 2.06 5.10 4.25
N SER A 39 3.32 5.54 4.23
CA SER A 39 4.45 4.69 4.58
C SER A 39 4.73 4.69 6.07
N GLY A 40 5.03 3.51 6.62
CA GLY A 40 5.53 3.34 7.98
C GLY A 40 7.01 3.68 8.14
N ASN A 41 7.77 3.77 7.03
CA ASN A 41 9.18 4.13 7.05
C ASN A 41 9.63 4.71 5.70
N GLU A 42 9.58 6.04 5.58
CA GLU A 42 9.94 6.76 4.34
C GLU A 42 11.43 6.70 4.00
N ASN A 43 12.29 6.30 4.95
CA ASN A 43 13.71 6.05 4.66
C ASN A 43 13.93 4.73 3.88
N VAL A 44 12.91 3.88 3.80
CA VAL A 44 12.95 2.59 3.09
C VAL A 44 12.08 2.66 1.84
N ALA A 45 10.82 3.09 1.98
CA ALA A 45 9.92 3.26 0.85
C ALA A 45 8.96 4.44 1.09
N THR A 46 8.74 5.28 0.08
CA THR A 46 7.66 6.27 0.06
C THR A 46 6.50 5.77 -0.79
N VAL A 47 5.31 6.33 -0.59
CA VAL A 47 4.11 5.98 -1.38
C VAL A 47 3.33 7.24 -1.72
N GLU A 48 2.94 7.37 -2.97
CA GLU A 48 2.13 8.47 -3.49
C GLU A 48 0.63 8.12 -3.42
N ALA A 49 -0.24 9.11 -3.65
CA ALA A 49 -1.70 8.95 -3.56
C ALA A 49 -2.30 7.96 -4.57
N ASN A 50 -1.59 7.67 -5.67
CA ASN A 50 -1.97 6.67 -6.68
C ASN A 50 -1.45 5.25 -6.35
N GLY A 51 -0.82 5.05 -5.18
CA GLY A 51 -0.21 3.78 -4.81
C GLY A 51 1.15 3.52 -5.47
N GLU A 52 1.77 4.51 -6.10
CA GLU A 52 3.15 4.41 -6.60
C GLU A 52 4.13 4.43 -5.43
N VAL A 53 5.02 3.44 -5.40
CA VAL A 53 5.98 3.20 -4.32
C VAL A 53 7.38 3.41 -4.86
N THR A 54 8.13 4.29 -4.19
CA THR A 54 9.54 4.55 -4.50
C THR A 54 10.42 3.87 -3.45
N LEU A 55 11.42 3.12 -3.92
CA LEU A 55 12.42 2.48 -3.07
C LEU A 55 13.50 3.50 -2.69
N VAL A 56 13.61 3.82 -1.39
CA VAL A 56 14.52 4.87 -0.87
C VAL A 56 15.75 4.29 -0.20
N GLY A 57 15.64 3.12 0.44
CA GLY A 57 16.74 2.53 1.18
C GLY A 57 16.47 1.08 1.58
N VAL A 58 17.53 0.38 1.98
CA VAL A 58 17.47 -1.01 2.42
C VAL A 58 16.78 -1.09 3.79
N GLY A 59 15.87 -2.05 3.94
CA GLY A 59 15.11 -2.25 5.17
C GLY A 59 13.70 -2.72 4.91
N SER A 60 12.79 -2.43 5.84
CA SER A 60 11.37 -2.75 5.71
C SER A 60 10.49 -1.53 6.00
N ALA A 61 9.44 -1.36 5.20
CA ALA A 61 8.38 -0.36 5.38
C ALA A 61 7.01 -1.03 5.23
N VAL A 62 6.10 -0.77 6.17
CA VAL A 62 4.70 -1.16 6.02
C VAL A 62 3.96 -0.03 5.31
N ILE A 63 3.34 -0.33 4.17
CA ILE A 63 2.47 0.61 3.46
C ILE A 63 1.04 0.34 3.91
N THR A 64 0.33 1.40 4.29
CA THR A 64 -1.07 1.35 4.72
C THR A 64 -1.94 2.11 3.73
N ALA A 65 -2.93 1.46 3.13
CA ALA A 65 -4.07 2.15 2.53
C ALA A 65 -5.21 2.27 3.53
N THR A 66 -5.81 3.45 3.56
CA THR A 66 -7.01 3.73 4.33
C THR A 66 -8.09 4.23 3.39
N GLU A 67 -9.20 3.50 3.34
CA GLU A 67 -10.45 3.97 2.75
C GLU A 67 -11.26 4.70 3.84
N ALA A 68 -11.63 5.95 3.57
CA ALA A 68 -12.49 6.71 4.46
C ALA A 68 -13.91 6.08 4.55
N ALA A 69 -14.64 6.38 5.62
CA ALA A 69 -16.05 5.98 5.70
C ALA A 69 -16.87 6.65 4.57
N SER A 70 -17.84 5.91 4.05
CA SER A 70 -18.83 6.40 3.09
C SER A 70 -20.20 6.53 3.77
N ALA A 71 -21.23 6.95 3.01
CA ALA A 71 -22.58 7.09 3.55
C ALA A 71 -23.17 5.78 4.11
N ASN A 72 -22.72 4.64 3.58
CA ASN A 72 -23.30 3.33 3.87
C ASN A 72 -22.32 2.36 4.55
N PHE A 73 -21.02 2.66 4.56
CA PHE A 73 -19.99 1.76 5.04
C PHE A 73 -18.95 2.48 5.90
N ALA A 74 -18.48 1.80 6.96
CA ALA A 74 -17.38 2.30 7.77
C ALA A 74 -16.06 2.29 6.98
N GLY A 75 -15.09 3.08 7.43
CA GLY A 75 -13.75 3.11 6.83
C GLY A 75 -13.04 1.77 6.97
N GLN A 76 -12.13 1.49 6.03
CA GLN A 76 -11.38 0.25 5.94
C GLN A 76 -9.89 0.54 5.85
N THR A 77 -9.08 -0.41 6.31
CA THR A 77 -7.62 -0.32 6.19
C THR A 77 -7.07 -1.63 5.68
N ALA A 78 -6.09 -1.55 4.78
CA ALA A 78 -5.32 -2.68 4.29
C ALA A 78 -3.84 -2.32 4.31
N THR A 79 -2.99 -3.32 4.57
CA THR A 79 -1.54 -3.12 4.70
C THR A 79 -0.78 -4.19 3.96
N TYR A 80 0.40 -3.84 3.46
CA TYR A 80 1.41 -4.79 3.00
C TYR A 80 2.81 -4.29 3.38
N THR A 81 3.77 -5.20 3.35
CA THR A 81 5.16 -4.92 3.69
C THR A 81 6.00 -4.82 2.43
N VAL A 82 6.78 -3.76 2.32
CA VAL A 82 7.87 -3.62 1.36
C VAL A 82 9.17 -3.97 2.07
N THR A 83 9.88 -4.96 1.56
CA THR A 83 11.23 -5.32 1.99
C THR A 83 12.20 -4.98 0.89
N VAL A 84 13.15 -4.09 1.18
CA VAL A 84 14.20 -3.68 0.25
C VAL A 84 15.51 -4.32 0.66
N THR A 85 16.09 -5.14 -0.19
CA THR A 85 17.37 -5.81 0.02
C THR A 85 18.50 -5.11 -0.74
N GLN A 86 19.74 -5.36 -0.35
CA GLN A 86 20.90 -4.90 -1.13
C GLN A 86 21.04 -5.74 -2.39
N ALA A 87 21.48 -5.10 -3.48
CA ALA A 87 21.98 -5.82 -4.64
C ALA A 87 23.23 -6.60 -4.23
N THR A 88 23.16 -7.93 -4.27
CA THR A 88 24.36 -8.76 -4.22
C THR A 88 25.08 -8.63 -5.56
N SER A 89 26.30 -8.07 -5.52
CA SER A 89 27.21 -7.99 -6.67
C SER A 89 27.85 -9.33 -6.99
#